data_AF-A0A2W4LEZ6-F1
#
_entry.id   AF-A0A2W4LEZ6-F1
#
_cell.length_a   1.000
_cell.length_b   1.000
_cell.length_c   1.000
_cell.angle_alpha   90.00
_cell.angle_beta   90.00
_cell.angle_gamma   90.00
#
_symmetry.space_group_name_H-M   'P 1'
#
loop_
_entity.id
_entity.type
_entity.pdbx_description
1 polymer ?
#
loop_
_entity_poly.entity_id
_entity_poly.type
_entity_poly.pdbx_seq_one_letter_code
_entity_poly.pdbx_strand_id
1 'polypeptide(L)'
;MESGRRRTTPWERLPTDPDDAVIWDREGDRFVGYLRPWHLAMVRAQVEFISALTQYRLAEHSVGGPLAPIDPRLDAVLELRRQTWAGERTELELLIPMANRYRRVLDLLPRGGTRLYLPDFTARHDLGVTALDLVQLLDRWLLALYTGETLHEPIGPSAVDDLASIRDWLTHQIVTQLMPDEGDPLPRYGIS
;
A
#
# COMPACT_ATOMS: atom_id res chain seq x y z
N MET A 1 -4.24 43.53 27.66
CA MET A 1 -5.09 43.49 26.45
C MET A 1 -4.20 43.20 25.26
N GLU A 2 -4.11 41.92 24.92
CA GLU A 2 -3.47 41.41 23.72
C GLU A 2 -4.33 41.68 22.49
N SER A 3 -3.67 41.84 21.35
CA SER A 3 -4.06 41.15 20.11
C SER A 3 -2.98 41.42 19.06
N GLY A 4 -1.80 40.82 19.25
CA GLY A 4 -0.88 40.57 18.16
C GLY A 4 -1.42 39.40 17.33
N ARG A 5 -1.96 39.69 16.14
CA ARG A 5 -2.34 38.64 15.18
C ARG A 5 -1.07 37.90 14.73
N ARG A 6 -0.78 36.76 15.36
CA ARG A 6 0.13 35.74 14.83
C ARG A 6 -0.48 35.21 13.54
N ARG A 7 0.23 35.41 12.43
CA ARG A 7 0.03 34.63 11.20
C ARG A 7 0.51 33.22 11.50
N THR A 8 -0.42 32.31 11.72
CA THR A 8 -0.16 30.87 11.75
C THR A 8 -0.03 30.36 10.31
N THR A 9 1.02 29.59 10.06
CA THR A 9 1.41 29.01 8.77
C THR A 9 0.54 27.80 8.39
N PRO A 10 0.44 27.43 7.09
CA PRO A 10 -0.57 26.49 6.57
C PRO A 10 -0.42 25.01 6.97
N TRP A 11 0.52 24.66 7.85
CA TRP A 11 0.95 23.28 8.10
C TRP A 11 0.52 22.70 9.44
N GLU A 12 -0.33 23.41 10.19
CA GLU A 12 -1.05 22.84 11.33
C GLU A 12 -2.44 22.39 10.88
N ARG A 13 -2.54 21.20 10.26
CA ARG A 13 -3.74 20.34 10.23
C ARG A 13 -3.43 19.03 9.50
N LEU A 14 -3.44 17.94 10.26
CA LEU A 14 -3.91 16.64 9.78
C LEU A 14 -5.34 16.81 9.19
N PRO A 15 -5.76 15.88 8.31
CA PRO A 15 -6.30 16.13 6.96
C PRO A 15 -7.41 17.21 6.90
N THR A 16 -7.33 18.14 5.96
CA THR A 16 -8.23 19.30 5.89
C THR A 16 -9.40 19.21 4.91
N ASP A 17 -9.68 18.05 4.33
CA ASP A 17 -11.00 17.81 3.76
C ASP A 17 -11.66 16.59 4.42
N PRO A 18 -12.74 16.75 5.22
CA PRO A 18 -13.55 15.62 5.68
C PRO A 18 -14.11 14.78 4.53
N ASP A 19 -14.02 15.31 3.30
CA ASP A 19 -14.40 14.62 2.08
C ASP A 19 -13.44 13.48 1.67
N ASP A 20 -12.16 13.47 2.05
CA ASP A 20 -11.20 12.46 1.58
C ASP A 20 -10.78 11.40 2.60
N ALA A 21 -11.32 11.46 3.83
CA ALA A 21 -11.04 10.50 4.88
C ALA A 21 -11.77 9.16 4.64
N VAL A 22 -11.09 8.06 4.97
CA VAL A 22 -11.74 6.75 5.06
C VAL A 22 -12.36 6.61 6.45
N ILE A 23 -13.67 6.39 6.50
CA ILE A 23 -14.35 6.11 7.76
C ILE A 23 -14.29 4.61 7.99
N TRP A 24 -13.62 4.21 9.06
CA TRP A 24 -13.58 2.82 9.50
C TRP A 24 -14.58 2.59 10.62
N ASP A 25 -15.39 1.55 10.47
CA ASP A 25 -16.33 1.07 11.47
C ASP A 25 -16.09 -0.41 11.77
N ARG A 26 -16.40 -0.83 12.99
CA ARG A 26 -16.20 -2.20 13.45
C ARG A 26 -17.55 -2.85 13.77
N GLU A 27 -17.86 -3.92 13.07
CA GLU A 27 -19.08 -4.71 13.24
C GLU A 27 -18.75 -6.10 13.79
N GLY A 28 -18.44 -6.17 15.09
CA GLY A 28 -17.93 -7.39 15.75
C GLY A 28 -16.48 -7.67 15.37
N ASP A 29 -16.24 -8.80 14.72
CA ASP A 29 -14.92 -9.17 14.17
C ASP A 29 -14.67 -8.60 12.77
N ARG A 30 -15.69 -7.97 12.17
CA ARG A 30 -15.63 -7.40 10.82
C ARG A 30 -15.23 -5.94 10.88
N PHE A 31 -14.46 -5.50 9.88
CA PHE A 31 -14.14 -4.10 9.65
C PHE A 31 -14.80 -3.63 8.36
N VAL A 32 -15.38 -2.43 8.39
CA VAL A 32 -16.02 -1.81 7.23
C VAL A 32 -15.37 -0.45 6.99
N GLY A 33 -14.82 -0.27 5.79
CA GLY A 33 -14.31 1.01 5.33
C GLY A 33 -15.31 1.70 4.42
N TYR A 34 -15.56 2.98 4.64
CA TYR A 34 -16.30 3.84 3.74
C TYR A 34 -15.32 4.77 3.02
N LEU A 35 -15.19 4.55 1.72
CA LEU A 35 -14.24 5.22 0.84
C LEU A 35 -14.99 5.88 -0.30
N ARG A 36 -14.47 7.00 -0.82
CA ARG A 36 -14.98 7.52 -2.09
C ARG A 36 -14.71 6.53 -3.23
N PRO A 37 -15.55 6.51 -4.29
CA PRO A 37 -15.38 5.57 -5.39
C PRO A 37 -14.01 5.68 -6.07
N TRP A 38 -13.48 6.91 -6.18
CA TRP A 38 -12.17 7.16 -6.78
C TRP A 38 -11.03 6.58 -5.93
N HIS A 39 -11.12 6.65 -4.60
CA HIS A 39 -10.14 6.04 -3.70
C HIS A 39 -10.12 4.52 -3.84
N LEU A 40 -11.29 3.88 -3.93
CA LEU A 40 -11.38 2.43 -4.15
C LEU A 40 -10.78 2.04 -5.51
N ALA A 41 -11.10 2.80 -6.56
CA ALA A 41 -10.53 2.58 -7.88
C ALA A 41 -9.01 2.76 -7.88
N MET A 42 -8.50 3.79 -7.19
CA MET A 42 -7.08 4.06 -7.04
C MET A 42 -6.37 2.93 -6.28
N VAL A 43 -6.87 2.53 -5.11
CA VAL A 43 -6.30 1.41 -4.35
C VAL A 43 -6.29 0.15 -5.19
N ARG A 44 -7.40 -0.16 -5.87
CA ARG A 44 -7.49 -1.33 -6.76
C ARG A 44 -6.44 -1.28 -7.86
N ALA A 45 -6.31 -0.17 -8.57
CA ALA A 45 -5.34 0.00 -9.64
C ALA A 45 -3.90 -0.18 -9.14
N GLN A 46 -3.57 0.36 -7.95
CA GLN A 46 -2.25 0.20 -7.34
C GLN A 46 -1.97 -1.26 -6.93
N VAL A 47 -2.97 -1.96 -6.37
CA VAL A 47 -2.83 -3.40 -6.04
C VAL A 47 -2.70 -4.24 -7.31
N GLU A 48 -3.48 -3.95 -8.37
CA GLU A 48 -3.35 -4.62 -9.67
C GLU A 48 -1.95 -4.42 -10.26
N PHE A 49 -1.40 -3.20 -10.14
CA PHE A 49 -0.05 -2.88 -10.60
C PHE A 49 1.04 -3.67 -9.88
N ILE A 50 1.09 -3.65 -8.54
CA ILE A 50 2.10 -4.41 -7.79
C ILE A 50 1.90 -5.93 -7.94
N SER A 51 0.65 -6.38 -8.10
CA SER A 51 0.35 -7.79 -8.39
C SER A 51 0.95 -8.18 -9.73
N ALA A 52 0.79 -7.37 -10.78
CA ALA A 52 1.36 -7.62 -12.10
C ALA A 52 2.89 -7.66 -12.07
N LEU A 53 3.55 -6.73 -11.37
CA LEU A 53 5.02 -6.77 -11.19
C LEU A 53 5.48 -8.06 -10.51
N THR A 54 4.78 -8.47 -9.45
CA THR A 54 5.10 -9.68 -8.70
C THR A 54 4.89 -10.94 -9.54
N GLN A 55 3.79 -11.01 -10.29
CA GLN A 55 3.48 -12.14 -11.19
C GLN A 55 4.46 -12.22 -12.36
N TYR A 56 4.84 -11.08 -12.94
CA TYR A 56 5.88 -11.03 -13.97
C TYR A 56 7.19 -11.62 -13.44
N ARG A 57 7.61 -11.19 -12.24
CA ARG A 57 8.83 -11.71 -11.63
C ARG A 57 8.77 -13.20 -11.32
N LEU A 58 7.64 -13.69 -10.79
CA LEU A 58 7.42 -15.12 -10.58
C LEU A 58 7.48 -15.93 -11.89
N ALA A 59 6.94 -15.37 -12.98
CA ALA A 59 7.02 -16.00 -14.29
C ALA A 59 8.48 -16.10 -14.78
N GLU A 60 9.31 -15.08 -14.58
CA GLU A 60 10.75 -15.14 -14.90
C GLU A 60 11.45 -16.29 -14.15
N HIS A 61 11.17 -16.46 -12.86
CA HIS A 61 11.70 -17.60 -12.09
C HIS A 61 11.23 -18.95 -12.63
N SER A 62 9.97 -19.06 -13.07
CA SER A 62 9.42 -20.31 -13.60
C SER A 62 10.09 -20.78 -14.90
N VAL A 63 10.68 -19.85 -15.68
CA VAL A 63 11.41 -20.17 -16.92
C VAL A 63 12.77 -20.82 -16.63
N GLY A 64 13.36 -20.58 -15.46
CA GLY A 64 14.62 -21.21 -15.02
C GLY A 64 15.90 -20.71 -15.73
N GLY A 65 15.81 -19.60 -16.46
CA GLY A 65 16.95 -18.95 -17.12
C GLY A 65 17.59 -17.84 -16.27
N PRO A 66 18.62 -17.16 -16.79
CA PRO A 66 19.17 -15.96 -16.17
C PRO A 66 18.08 -14.89 -15.97
N LEU A 67 17.96 -14.38 -14.76
CA LEU A 67 16.97 -13.37 -14.41
C LEU A 67 17.42 -11.99 -14.91
N ALA A 68 16.48 -11.24 -15.48
CA ALA A 68 16.69 -9.82 -15.77
C ALA A 68 16.90 -9.03 -14.46
N PRO A 69 17.50 -7.83 -14.53
CA PRO A 69 17.51 -6.90 -13.40
C PRO A 69 16.10 -6.70 -12.87
N ILE A 70 15.96 -6.77 -11.55
CA ILE A 70 14.67 -6.60 -10.90
C ILE A 70 14.15 -5.16 -11.07
N ASP A 71 12.84 -5.00 -11.24
CA ASP A 71 12.22 -3.67 -11.21
C ASP A 71 12.53 -3.00 -9.85
N PRO A 72 13.14 -1.79 -9.83
CA PRO A 72 13.53 -1.13 -8.59
C PRO A 72 12.38 -0.93 -7.60
N ARG A 73 11.15 -0.79 -8.11
CA ARG A 73 9.93 -0.64 -7.29
C ARG A 73 9.60 -1.94 -6.55
N LEU A 74 9.70 -3.07 -7.23
CA LEU A 74 9.50 -4.39 -6.61
C LEU A 74 10.66 -4.73 -5.67
N ASP A 75 11.90 -4.38 -6.04
CA ASP A 75 13.08 -4.61 -5.20
C ASP A 75 12.98 -3.89 -3.85
N ALA A 76 12.53 -2.63 -3.84
CA ALA A 76 12.32 -1.88 -2.59
C ALA A 76 11.29 -2.55 -1.67
N VAL A 77 10.24 -3.12 -2.25
CA VAL A 77 9.24 -3.88 -1.48
C VAL A 77 9.83 -5.17 -0.93
N LEU A 78 10.59 -5.91 -1.74
CA LEU A 78 11.26 -7.14 -1.28
C LEU A 78 12.26 -6.85 -0.16
N GLU A 79 13.00 -5.75 -0.26
CA GLU A 79 13.95 -5.32 0.77
C GLU A 79 13.25 -5.01 2.10
N LEU A 80 12.15 -4.26 2.07
CA LEU A 80 11.30 -4.06 3.25
C LEU A 80 10.84 -5.40 3.85
N ARG A 81 10.51 -6.38 3.01
CA ARG A 81 10.06 -7.70 3.47
C ARG A 81 11.18 -8.54 4.07
N ARG A 82 12.40 -8.46 3.55
CA ARG A 82 13.58 -9.09 4.18
C ARG A 82 13.84 -8.53 5.58
N GLN A 83 13.66 -7.23 5.77
CA GLN A 83 13.88 -6.58 7.07
C GLN A 83 12.80 -6.95 8.09
N THR A 84 11.55 -7.15 7.64
CA THR A 84 10.40 -7.41 8.52
C THR A 84 10.15 -8.90 8.78
N TRP A 85 10.55 -9.79 7.88
CA TRP A 85 10.52 -11.24 8.10
C TRP A 85 11.90 -11.71 8.52
N ALA A 86 12.06 -11.97 9.83
CA ALA A 86 13.32 -12.45 10.41
C ALA A 86 13.86 -13.67 9.63
N GLY A 87 14.97 -13.48 8.89
CA GLY A 87 15.73 -14.53 8.22
C GLY A 87 16.15 -14.18 6.78
N GLU A 88 17.20 -14.86 6.30
CA GLU A 88 17.65 -14.78 4.90
C GLU A 88 16.66 -15.52 3.99
N ARG A 89 15.54 -14.88 3.67
CA ARG A 89 14.56 -15.40 2.71
C ARG A 89 15.04 -15.17 1.28
N THR A 90 14.95 -16.22 0.47
CA THR A 90 15.13 -16.12 -0.99
C THR A 90 14.03 -15.26 -1.61
N GLU A 91 14.29 -14.74 -2.82
CA GLU A 91 13.30 -13.93 -3.54
C GLU A 91 11.96 -14.66 -3.73
N LEU A 92 11.99 -15.96 -4.06
CA LEU A 92 10.78 -16.78 -4.21
C LEU A 92 10.00 -16.96 -2.91
N GLU A 93 10.69 -17.14 -1.79
CA GLU A 93 10.05 -17.23 -0.47
C GLU A 93 9.34 -15.93 -0.07
N LEU A 94 9.70 -14.80 -0.68
CA LEU A 94 9.00 -13.53 -0.51
C LEU A 94 7.86 -13.36 -1.54
N LEU A 95 8.16 -13.60 -2.81
CA LEU A 95 7.22 -13.36 -3.91
C LEU A 95 5.97 -14.23 -3.85
N ILE A 96 6.09 -15.51 -3.48
CA ILE A 96 4.94 -16.44 -3.41
C ILE A 96 3.89 -15.96 -2.39
N PRO A 97 4.24 -15.71 -1.12
CA PRO A 97 3.26 -15.21 -0.16
C PRO A 97 2.76 -13.79 -0.49
N MET A 98 3.60 -12.93 -1.08
CA MET A 98 3.16 -11.60 -1.58
C MET A 98 2.09 -11.73 -2.67
N ALA A 99 2.33 -12.55 -3.69
CA ALA A 99 1.39 -12.77 -4.78
C ALA A 99 0.04 -13.32 -4.29
N ASN A 100 0.09 -14.27 -3.35
CA ASN A 100 -1.12 -14.81 -2.73
C ASN A 100 -1.89 -13.74 -1.93
N ARG A 101 -1.19 -12.88 -1.19
CA ARG A 101 -1.80 -11.76 -0.46
C ARG A 101 -2.44 -10.75 -1.41
N TYR A 102 -1.74 -10.32 -2.45
CA TYR A 102 -2.29 -9.36 -3.42
C TYR A 102 -3.54 -9.88 -4.11
N ARG A 103 -3.57 -11.18 -4.47
CA ARG A 103 -4.78 -11.81 -4.98
C ARG A 103 -5.94 -11.72 -3.99
N ARG A 104 -5.73 -12.11 -2.73
CA ARG A 104 -6.78 -12.02 -1.69
C ARG A 104 -7.27 -10.58 -1.49
N VAL A 105 -6.38 -9.59 -1.52
CA VAL A 105 -6.77 -8.17 -1.45
C VAL A 105 -7.59 -7.75 -2.67
N LEU A 106 -7.21 -8.15 -3.88
CA LEU A 106 -8.00 -7.85 -5.10
C LEU A 106 -9.40 -8.48 -5.08
N ASP A 107 -9.54 -9.64 -4.44
CA ASP A 107 -10.83 -10.31 -4.23
C ASP A 107 -11.69 -9.56 -3.19
N LEU A 108 -11.07 -8.87 -2.21
CA LEU A 108 -11.77 -8.03 -1.23
C LEU A 108 -12.18 -6.66 -1.80
N LEU A 109 -11.39 -6.10 -2.71
CA LEU A 109 -11.63 -4.76 -3.25
C LEU A 109 -12.84 -4.77 -4.20
N PRO A 110 -13.91 -4.03 -3.88
CA PRO A 110 -15.07 -3.97 -4.74
C PRO A 110 -14.72 -3.32 -6.09
N ARG A 111 -15.41 -3.74 -7.15
CA ARG A 111 -15.25 -3.12 -8.49
C ARG A 111 -15.86 -1.72 -8.59
N GLY A 112 -16.65 -1.31 -7.60
CA GLY A 112 -17.30 -0.01 -7.53
C GLY A 112 -18.09 0.17 -6.23
N GLY A 113 -18.66 1.35 -6.04
CA GLY A 113 -19.35 1.75 -4.81
C GLY A 113 -18.42 2.45 -3.82
N THR A 114 -18.83 2.49 -2.55
CA THR A 114 -18.13 3.25 -1.49
C THR A 114 -17.79 2.41 -0.25
N ARG A 115 -18.16 1.13 -0.24
CA ARG A 115 -18.02 0.26 0.93
C ARG A 115 -17.02 -0.85 0.67
N LEU A 116 -16.05 -0.99 1.57
CA LEU A 116 -15.07 -2.07 1.60
C LEU A 116 -15.30 -2.93 2.84
N TYR A 117 -15.53 -4.22 2.62
CA TYR A 117 -15.80 -5.18 3.69
C TYR A 117 -14.57 -6.03 3.96
N LEU A 118 -14.10 -6.02 5.21
CA LEU A 118 -13.00 -6.83 5.71
C LEU A 118 -13.58 -7.86 6.69
N PRO A 119 -13.81 -9.11 6.25
CA PRO A 119 -14.60 -10.08 7.00
C PRO A 119 -13.96 -10.54 8.31
N ASP A 120 -12.64 -10.42 8.44
CA ASP A 120 -11.89 -10.85 9.62
C ASP A 120 -10.57 -10.08 9.75
N PHE A 121 -9.82 -10.39 10.81
CA PHE A 121 -8.49 -9.84 11.05
C PHE A 121 -7.49 -10.14 9.92
N THR A 122 -7.57 -11.31 9.28
CA THR A 122 -6.65 -11.68 8.19
C THR A 122 -6.86 -10.76 6.99
N ALA A 123 -8.11 -10.44 6.65
CA ALA A 123 -8.44 -9.48 5.60
C ALA A 123 -7.97 -8.05 5.95
N ARG A 124 -8.16 -7.61 7.20
CA ARG A 124 -7.63 -6.33 7.71
C ARG A 124 -6.12 -6.27 7.56
N HIS A 125 -5.43 -7.29 8.03
CA HIS A 125 -3.98 -7.39 8.00
C HIS A 125 -3.45 -7.45 6.55
N ASP A 126 -4.03 -8.29 5.70
CA ASP A 126 -3.61 -8.41 4.29
C ASP A 126 -3.72 -7.07 3.55
N LEU A 127 -4.79 -6.31 3.76
CA LEU A 127 -4.95 -4.98 3.18
C LEU A 127 -3.93 -3.98 3.75
N GLY A 128 -3.76 -3.93 5.07
CA GLY A 128 -2.80 -3.02 5.71
C GLY A 128 -1.36 -3.27 5.26
N VAL A 129 -0.96 -4.54 5.18
CA VAL A 129 0.38 -4.94 4.70
C VAL A 129 0.55 -4.63 3.22
N THR A 130 -0.48 -4.84 2.40
CA THR A 130 -0.45 -4.48 0.98
C THR A 130 -0.35 -2.97 0.79
N ALA A 131 -1.07 -2.17 1.58
CA ALA A 131 -0.94 -0.72 1.55
C ALA A 131 0.48 -0.27 1.95
N LEU A 132 1.11 -0.93 2.92
CA LEU A 132 2.51 -0.66 3.27
C LEU A 132 3.48 -1.01 2.13
N ASP A 133 3.25 -2.11 1.40
CA ASP A 133 4.02 -2.43 0.19
C ASP A 133 3.89 -1.31 -0.85
N LEU A 134 2.69 -0.80 -1.06
CA LEU A 134 2.43 0.29 -2.01
C LEU A 134 3.09 1.60 -1.57
N VAL A 135 3.07 1.92 -0.28
CA VAL A 135 3.79 3.10 0.27
C VAL A 135 5.29 2.98 -0.03
N GLN A 136 5.90 1.83 0.25
CA GLN A 136 7.32 1.59 -0.01
C GLN A 136 7.66 1.68 -1.50
N LEU A 137 6.78 1.15 -2.34
CA LEU A 137 6.90 1.23 -3.79
C LEU A 137 6.87 2.68 -4.27
N LEU A 138 5.92 3.48 -3.79
CA LEU A 138 5.77 4.89 -4.15
C LEU A 138 6.94 5.73 -3.63
N ASP A 139 7.43 5.48 -2.42
CA ASP A 139 8.62 6.15 -1.88
C ASP A 139 9.84 5.91 -2.77
N ARG A 140 10.06 4.66 -3.21
CA ARG A 140 11.18 4.34 -4.12
C ARG A 140 11.04 5.05 -5.46
N TRP A 141 9.82 5.11 -5.97
CA TRP A 141 9.54 5.75 -7.26
C TRP A 141 9.70 7.27 -7.20
N LEU A 142 9.18 7.90 -6.14
CA LEU A 142 9.39 9.32 -5.87
C LEU A 142 10.87 9.64 -5.71
N LEU A 143 11.64 8.82 -4.99
CA LEU A 143 13.08 8.98 -4.87
C LEU A 143 13.77 8.94 -6.24
N ALA A 144 13.44 7.96 -7.09
CA ALA A 144 14.00 7.85 -8.44
C ALA A 144 13.68 9.09 -9.30
N LEU A 145 12.45 9.62 -9.19
CA LEU A 145 12.04 10.86 -9.85
C LEU A 145 12.87 12.07 -9.39
N TYR A 146 13.09 12.19 -8.08
CA TYR A 146 13.89 13.28 -7.51
C TYR A 146 15.38 13.19 -7.84
N THR A 147 15.94 11.99 -7.93
CA THR A 147 17.38 11.77 -8.20
C THR A 147 17.71 11.69 -9.68
N GLY A 148 16.71 11.70 -10.57
CA GLY A 148 16.91 11.55 -12.01
C GLY A 148 17.38 10.14 -12.41
N GLU A 149 17.18 9.14 -11.55
CA GLU A 149 17.38 7.74 -11.90
C GLU A 149 16.38 7.40 -13.01
N THR A 150 16.91 7.10 -14.21
CA THR A 150 16.18 6.99 -15.46
C THR A 150 14.90 6.18 -15.32
N LEU A 151 13.76 6.86 -15.24
CA LEU A 151 12.46 6.27 -15.51
C LEU A 151 12.27 6.33 -17.02
N HIS A 152 11.68 5.28 -17.59
CA HIS A 152 11.56 5.13 -19.04
C HIS A 152 10.85 6.31 -19.74
N GLU A 153 10.11 7.14 -19.00
CA GLU A 153 9.45 8.33 -19.51
C GLU A 153 9.56 9.51 -18.52
N PRO A 154 9.71 10.75 -19.01
CA PRO A 154 9.68 11.94 -18.18
C PRO A 154 8.27 12.13 -17.59
N ILE A 155 8.20 12.21 -16.26
CA ILE A 155 6.96 12.51 -15.52
C ILE A 155 6.95 14.00 -15.18
N GLY A 156 5.83 14.67 -15.42
CA GLY A 156 5.66 16.10 -15.10
C GLY A 156 5.51 16.35 -13.58
N PRO A 157 5.80 17.57 -13.09
CA PRO A 157 5.75 17.89 -11.66
C PRO A 157 4.40 17.57 -10.98
N SER A 158 3.28 17.79 -11.67
CA SER A 158 1.94 17.50 -11.13
C SER A 158 1.74 16.02 -10.80
N ALA A 159 2.32 15.12 -11.61
CA ALA A 159 2.22 13.69 -11.36
C ALA A 159 3.12 13.24 -10.19
N VAL A 160 4.19 13.99 -9.87
CA VAL A 160 4.97 13.77 -8.63
C VAL A 160 4.12 14.10 -7.41
N ASP A 161 3.42 15.24 -7.43
CA ASP A 161 2.52 15.67 -6.35
C ASP A 161 1.35 14.69 -6.16
N ASP A 162 0.79 14.16 -7.25
CA ASP A 162 -0.25 13.14 -7.20
C ASP A 162 0.26 11.84 -6.55
N LEU A 163 1.46 11.38 -6.92
CA LEU A 163 2.07 10.18 -6.33
C LEU A 163 2.38 10.36 -4.84
N ALA A 164 2.88 11.53 -4.45
CA ALA A 164 3.10 11.88 -3.05
C ALA A 164 1.78 11.91 -2.26
N SER A 165 0.74 12.49 -2.85
CA SER A 165 -0.60 12.54 -2.24
C SER A 165 -1.19 11.14 -2.04
N ILE A 166 -1.05 10.25 -3.03
CA ILE A 166 -1.49 8.84 -2.92
C ILE A 166 -0.71 8.13 -1.80
N ARG A 167 0.61 8.32 -1.76
CA ARG A 167 1.49 7.72 -0.75
C ARG A 167 1.09 8.15 0.66
N ASP A 168 0.85 9.45 0.86
CA ASP A 168 0.44 9.99 2.15
C ASP A 168 -0.97 9.52 2.50
N TRP A 169 -1.89 9.49 1.55
CA TRP A 169 -3.23 8.98 1.78
C TRP A 169 -3.21 7.49 2.20
N LEU A 170 -2.45 6.64 1.51
CA LEU A 170 -2.32 5.22 1.85
C LEU A 170 -1.76 5.03 3.27
N THR A 171 -0.74 5.82 3.61
CA THR A 171 -0.13 5.83 4.94
C THR A 171 -1.17 6.14 6.02
N HIS A 172 -1.84 7.28 5.90
CA HIS A 172 -2.70 7.79 6.97
C HIS A 172 -4.07 7.12 7.05
N GLN A 173 -4.63 6.74 5.90
CA GLN A 173 -6.02 6.26 5.81
C GLN A 173 -6.14 4.74 5.80
N ILE A 174 -5.10 4.02 5.38
CA ILE A 174 -5.10 2.56 5.34
C ILE A 174 -4.08 1.98 6.33
N VAL A 175 -2.79 2.31 6.19
CA VAL A 175 -1.74 1.68 7.01
C VAL A 175 -1.95 1.98 8.48
N THR A 176 -2.01 3.25 8.88
CA THR A 176 -2.19 3.64 10.28
C THR A 176 -3.51 3.14 10.85
N GLN A 177 -4.61 3.19 10.08
CA GLN A 177 -5.94 2.81 10.57
C GLN A 177 -6.11 1.30 10.72
N LEU A 178 -5.43 0.50 9.90
CA LEU A 178 -5.54 -0.95 9.91
C LEU A 178 -4.41 -1.65 10.67
N MET A 179 -3.51 -0.89 11.30
CA MET A 179 -2.50 -1.44 12.21
C MET A 179 -3.15 -2.34 13.26
N PRO A 180 -2.54 -3.50 13.61
CA PRO A 180 -3.07 -4.36 14.67
C PRO A 180 -3.14 -3.65 16.02
N ASP A 181 -4.20 -3.90 16.76
CA ASP A 181 -4.38 -3.44 18.15
C ASP A 181 -3.71 -4.42 19.14
N GLU A 182 -3.39 -4.00 20.37
CA GLU A 182 -2.71 -4.82 21.39
C GLU A 182 -3.44 -6.15 21.75
N GLY A 183 -4.73 -6.28 21.39
CA GLY A 183 -5.54 -7.48 21.61
C GLY A 183 -5.86 -8.29 20.35
N ASP A 184 -5.30 -7.93 19.19
CA ASP A 184 -5.64 -8.61 17.93
C ASP A 184 -5.00 -10.02 17.84
N PRO A 185 -5.71 -11.01 17.27
CA PRO A 185 -5.19 -12.34 17.11
C PRO A 185 -4.02 -12.36 16.11
N LEU A 186 -3.11 -13.33 16.23
CA LEU A 186 -2.09 -13.53 15.18
C LEU A 186 -2.77 -13.88 13.84
N PRO A 187 -2.24 -13.40 12.69
CA PRO A 187 -2.82 -13.71 11.39
C PRO A 187 -2.83 -15.23 11.19
N ARG A 188 -3.99 -15.79 10.84
CA ARG A 188 -4.12 -17.22 10.57
C ARG A 188 -3.70 -17.50 9.12
N TYR A 189 -2.41 -17.44 8.85
CA TYR A 189 -1.88 -18.00 7.60
C TYR A 189 -1.89 -19.52 7.77
N GLY A 190 -2.85 -20.19 7.15
CA GLY A 190 -3.05 -21.62 7.25
C GLY A 190 -1.74 -22.39 7.03
N ILE A 191 -1.21 -22.94 8.12
CA ILE A 191 -0.54 -24.23 8.09
C ILE A 191 -1.70 -25.22 8.27
N SER A 192 -2.20 -25.76 7.17
CA SER A 192 -3.15 -26.86 7.13
C SER A 192 -2.70 -27.82 6.05
#